data_AF-A0A2D0I6H7-F1
#
_entry.id   AF-A0A2D0I6H7-F1
#
_cell.length_a   1.000
_cell.length_b   1.000
_cell.length_c   1.000
_cell.angle_alpha   90.00
_cell.angle_beta   90.00
_cell.angle_gamma   90.00
#
_symmetry.space_group_name_H-M   'P 1'
#
loop_
_entity.id
_entity.type
_entity.pdbx_description
1 polymer ?
#
loop_
_entity_poly.entity_id
_entity_poly.type
_entity_poly.pdbx_seq_one_letter_code
_entity_poly.pdbx_strand_id
1 'polypeptide(L)' 'MIKEVPLEGTKKGVISISKVDEPYGAGSDSVASIGISLSGDAKNPEWKVHIPMGNIDAVIEALKAVK' A
#
# COMPACT_ATOMS: atom_id res chain seq x y z
N MET A 1 -4.88 6.94 -8.55
CA MET A 1 -4.85 7.96 -7.47
C MET A 1 -4.10 7.35 -6.30
N ILE A 2 -3.18 8.10 -5.67
CA ILE A 2 -2.45 7.67 -4.46
C ILE A 2 -3.12 8.33 -3.25
N LYS A 3 -3.33 7.54 -2.19
CA LYS A 3 -3.71 8.02 -0.85
C LYS A 3 -2.48 7.97 0.03
N GLU A 4 -2.27 8.99 0.84
CA GLU A 4 -1.09 9.13 1.68
C GLU A 4 -1.51 9.25 3.14
N VAL A 5 -0.79 8.57 4.03
CA VAL A 5 -0.92 8.65 5.48
C VAL A 5 0.47 8.92 6.06
N PRO A 6 0.64 9.88 6.98
CA PRO A 6 1.92 10.08 7.65
C PRO A 6 2.40 8.78 8.34
N LEU A 7 3.68 8.46 8.20
CA LEU A 7 4.28 7.35 8.92
C LEU A 7 4.63 7.80 10.34
N GLU A 8 3.84 7.32 11.31
CA GLU A 8 4.01 7.65 12.72
C GLU A 8 5.43 7.33 13.23
N GLY A 9 5.96 8.18 14.12
CA GLY A 9 7.32 8.03 14.65
C GLY A 9 8.44 8.55 13.73
N THR A 10 8.10 9.09 12.55
CA THR A 10 9.08 9.67 11.62
C THR A 10 8.80 11.15 11.36
N LYS A 11 9.82 11.90 10.93
CA LYS A 11 9.67 13.33 10.59
C LYS A 11 9.04 13.57 9.22
N LYS A 12 9.27 12.65 8.27
CA LYS A 12 8.93 12.82 6.85
C LYS A 12 8.32 11.58 6.22
N GLY A 13 8.29 10.46 6.93
CA GLY A 13 7.87 9.21 6.33
C GLY A 13 6.39 9.22 6.00
N VAL A 14 6.04 8.41 5.00
CA VAL A 14 4.69 8.29 4.47
C VAL A 14 4.37 6.84 4.16
N ILE A 15 3.12 6.45 4.43
CA ILE A 15 2.48 5.24 3.94
C ILE A 15 1.66 5.66 2.72
N SER A 16 1.98 5.12 1.54
CA SER A 16 1.24 5.37 0.31
C SER A 16 0.38 4.17 -0.06
N ILE A 17 -0.85 4.40 -0.50
CA ILE A 17 -1.79 3.35 -0.93
C ILE A 17 -2.30 3.70 -2.32
N SER A 18 -2.23 2.77 -3.25
CA SER A 18 -2.73 2.97 -4.62
C SER A 18 -3.32 1.69 -5.20
N LYS A 19 -4.23 1.85 -6.18
CA LYS A 19 -4.63 0.74 -7.05
C LYS A 19 -3.65 0.66 -8.20
N VAL A 20 -3.15 -0.54 -8.48
CA VAL A 20 -2.32 -0.85 -9.64
C VAL A 20 -3.07 -1.86 -10.50
N ASP A 21 -3.28 -1.51 -11.76
CA ASP A 21 -3.94 -2.36 -12.74
C ASP A 21 -2.89 -3.20 -13.48
N GLU A 22 -3.23 -4.48 -13.69
CA GLU A 22 -2.39 -5.44 -14.43
C GLU A 22 -0.91 -5.48 -13.99
N PRO A 23 -0.59 -5.49 -12.67
CA PRO A 23 0.79 -5.38 -12.17
C PRO A 23 1.70 -6.56 -12.57
N TYR A 24 1.10 -7.67 -13.01
CA TYR A 24 1.80 -8.89 -13.43
C TYR A 24 1.62 -9.18 -14.93
N GLY A 25 1.22 -8.17 -15.71
CA GLY A 25 0.98 -8.27 -17.15
C GLY A 25 -0.49 -8.29 -17.53
N ALA A 26 -0.74 -8.19 -18.84
CA ALA A 26 -2.08 -8.08 -19.40
C ALA A 26 -2.99 -9.24 -18.96
N GLY A 27 -4.20 -8.91 -18.52
CA GLY A 27 -5.19 -9.84 -18.00
C GLY A 27 -5.02 -10.22 -16.53
N SER A 28 -3.98 -9.73 -15.83
CA SER A 28 -3.88 -9.93 -14.38
C SER A 28 -4.80 -8.99 -13.61
N ASP A 29 -5.38 -9.49 -12.53
CA ASP A 29 -6.26 -8.70 -11.68
C ASP A 29 -5.52 -7.51 -11.05
N SER A 30 -6.27 -6.42 -10.81
CA SER A 30 -5.76 -5.28 -10.07
C SER A 30 -5.37 -5.67 -8.63
N VAL A 31 -4.44 -4.92 -8.06
CA VAL A 31 -4.03 -5.05 -6.65
C VAL A 31 -4.10 -3.69 -5.94
N ALA A 32 -4.27 -3.73 -4.63
CA ALA A 32 -3.91 -2.60 -3.79
C ALA A 32 -2.40 -2.69 -3.50
N SER A 33 -1.65 -1.65 -3.84
CA SER A 33 -0.24 -1.50 -3.51
C SER A 33 -0.10 -0.58 -2.30
N ILE A 34 0.57 -1.07 -1.25
CA ILE A 34 0.91 -0.30 -0.06
C ILE A 34 2.41 -0.09 -0.05
N GLY A 35 2.85 1.17 -0.02
CA GLY A 35 4.23 1.60 0.03
C GLY A 35 4.58 2.26 1.36
N ILE A 36 5.81 2.08 1.82
CA ILE A 36 6.39 2.79 2.96
C ILE A 36 7.62 3.55 2.47
N SER A 37 7.65 4.86 2.70
CA SER A 37 8.83 5.69 2.48
C SER A 37 9.25 6.40 3.76
N LEU A 38 10.55 6.37 4.09
CA LEU A 38 11.11 7.15 5.21
C LEU A 38 11.49 8.57 4.78
N SER A 39 11.82 8.73 3.49
CA SER A 39 12.21 10.01 2.90
C SER A 39 11.00 10.90 2.55
N GLY A 40 9.80 10.31 2.44
CA GLY A 40 8.56 10.98 2.10
C GLY A 40 8.18 10.90 0.62
N ASP A 41 8.90 10.09 -0.19
CA ASP A 41 8.54 9.88 -1.60
C ASP A 41 7.45 8.79 -1.72
N ALA A 42 6.19 9.24 -1.73
CA ALA A 42 5.03 8.36 -1.88
C ALA A 42 4.98 7.60 -3.22
N LYS A 43 5.67 8.09 -4.26
CA LYS A 43 5.67 7.47 -5.60
C LYS A 43 6.75 6.40 -5.75
N ASN A 44 7.87 6.57 -5.04
CA ASN A 44 8.98 5.62 -5.05
C ASN A 44 9.29 5.13 -3.62
N PRO A 45 8.36 4.40 -2.98
CA PRO A 45 8.57 3.91 -1.63
C PRO A 45 9.69 2.87 -1.58
N GLU A 46 10.48 2.92 -0.51
CA GLU A 46 11.55 1.97 -0.21
C GLU A 46 11.04 0.53 -0.06
N TRP A 47 9.87 0.36 0.57
CA TRP A 47 9.21 -0.94 0.70
C TRP A 47 7.81 -0.88 0.10
N LYS A 48 7.42 -1.93 -0.62
CA LYS A 48 6.07 -2.05 -1.19
C LYS A 48 5.58 -3.49 -1.17
N VAL A 49 4.28 -3.64 -0.95
CA VAL A 49 3.57 -4.92 -1.00
C VAL A 49 2.32 -4.78 -1.85
N HIS A 50 1.99 -5.81 -2.61
CA HIS A 50 0.75 -5.90 -3.38
C HIS A 50 -0.21 -6.85 -2.67
N ILE A 51 -1.44 -6.40 -2.48
CA ILE A 51 -2.54 -7.16 -1.89
C ILE A 51 -3.59 -7.34 -2.99
N PRO A 52 -3.93 -8.58 -3.38
CA PRO A 52 -5.02 -8.82 -4.31
C PRO A 52 -6.33 -8.21 -3.79
N MET A 53 -7.13 -7.62 -4.68
CA MET A 53 -8.37 -6.92 -4.28
C MET A 53 -9.33 -7.84 -3.49
N GLY A 54 -9.41 -9.12 -3.88
CA GLY A 54 -10.25 -10.11 -3.19
C GLY A 54 -9.82 -10.44 -1.76
N ASN A 55 -8.63 -10.04 -1.32
CA ASN A 55 -8.13 -10.28 0.03
C ASN A 55 -8.23 -9.06 0.96
N ILE A 56 -8.65 -7.89 0.46
CA ILE A 56 -8.59 -6.63 1.22
C ILE A 56 -9.36 -6.71 2.54
N ASP A 57 -10.59 -7.21 2.52
CA ASP A 57 -11.43 -7.26 3.73
C ASP A 57 -10.81 -8.16 4.81
N ALA A 58 -10.29 -9.32 4.42
CA ALA A 58 -9.62 -10.22 5.36
C ALA A 58 -8.34 -9.60 5.96
N VAL A 59 -7.57 -8.86 5.16
CA VAL A 59 -6.40 -8.12 5.65
C VAL A 59 -6.81 -6.99 6.60
N ILE A 60 -7.89 -6.26 6.29
CA ILE A 60 -8.42 -5.22 7.18
C ILE A 60 -8.81 -5.81 8.54
N GLU A 61 -9.52 -6.93 8.55
CA GLU A 61 -9.91 -7.60 9.80
C GLU A 61 -8.69 -8.10 10.58
N ALA A 62 -7.68 -8.66 9.90
CA ALA A 62 -6.44 -9.06 10.54
C ALA A 62 -5.68 -7.87 11.16
N LEU A 63 -5.61 -6.73 10.46
CA LEU A 63 -5.00 -5.51 10.98
C LEU A 63 -5.74 -4.95 12.19
N LYS A 64 -7.08 -5.00 12.19
CA LYS A 64 -7.90 -4.57 13.34
C LYS A 64 -7.68 -5.47 14.57
N ALA A 65 -7.43 -6.76 14.36
CA ALA A 65 -7.20 -7.70 15.46
C ALA A 65 -5.85 -7.51 16.18
N VAL A 66 -4.87 -6.89 15.51
CA VAL A 66 -3.52 -6.62 16.08
C VAL A 66 -3.32 -5.15 16.47
N LYS A 67 -4.33 -4.30 16.25
CA LYS A 67 -4.36 -2.90 16.70
C LYS A 67 -4.80 -2.83 18.16
#